data_AF-A0A2E4GQW5-F1
#
_entry.id   AF-A0A2E4GQW5-F1
#
_cell.length_a   1.000
_cell.length_b   1.000
_cell.length_c   1.000
_cell.angle_alpha   90.00
_cell.angle_beta   90.00
_cell.angle_gamma   90.00
#
_symmetry.space_group_name_H-M   'P 1'
#
loop_
_entity.id
_entity.type
_entity.pdbx_description
1 polymer ?
#
loop_
_entity_poly.entity_id
_entity_poly.type
_entity_poly.pdbx_seq_one_letter_code
_entity_poly.pdbx_strand_id
1 'polypeptide(L)' 'MAETQDDSNSESVNEVRTLLSLVGIELAGSDLASLGRIFPQFRQKVDRMYEIDTGDEVTAAVFRADMDS' A
#
# COMPACT_ATOMS: atom_id res chain seq x y z
N MET A 1 -7.68 -10.79 22.36
CA MET A 1 -6.89 -10.39 21.18
C MET A 1 -7.29 -11.32 20.04
N ALA A 2 -8.42 -11.07 19.39
CA ALA A 2 -8.95 -11.88 18.28
C ALA A 2 -9.70 -10.99 17.28
N GLU A 3 -10.32 -9.91 17.76
CA GLU A 3 -11.01 -8.91 16.91
C GLU A 3 -10.09 -8.21 15.91
N THR A 4 -8.84 -7.88 16.28
CA THR A 4 -7.92 -7.18 15.38
C THR A 4 -7.49 -7.99 14.14
N GLN A 5 -7.61 -9.31 14.20
CA GLN A 5 -7.19 -10.20 13.11
C GLN A 5 -8.27 -10.34 12.02
N ASP A 6 -9.55 -10.19 12.38
CA ASP A 6 -10.67 -10.29 11.44
C ASP A 6 -10.83 -8.98 10.64
N ASP A 7 -10.67 -7.84 11.30
CA ASP A 7 -10.67 -6.52 10.66
C ASP A 7 -9.53 -6.36 9.64
N SER A 8 -8.31 -6.73 10.03
CA SER A 8 -7.13 -6.64 9.14
C SER A 8 -7.25 -7.54 7.91
N ASN A 9 -7.88 -8.70 8.07
CA ASN A 9 -8.10 -9.65 6.99
C ASN A 9 -9.20 -9.14 6.02
N SER A 10 -10.25 -8.55 6.57
CA SER A 10 -11.32 -7.91 5.79
C SER A 10 -10.83 -6.72 4.97
N GLU A 11 -9.94 -5.90 5.55
CA GLU A 11 -9.30 -4.78 4.85
C GLU A 11 -8.43 -5.26 3.68
N SER A 12 -7.61 -6.29 3.90
CA SER A 12 -6.75 -6.89 2.87
C SER A 12 -7.57 -7.47 1.70
N VAL A 13 -8.69 -8.12 1.99
CA VAL A 13 -9.61 -8.66 0.98
C VAL A 13 -10.24 -7.55 0.14
N ASN A 14 -10.64 -6.44 0.75
CA ASN A 14 -11.21 -5.29 0.05
C ASN A 14 -10.18 -4.58 -0.83
N GLU A 15 -8.93 -4.44 -0.37
CA GLU A 15 -7.84 -3.86 -1.15
C GLU A 15 -7.57 -4.70 -2.40
N VAL A 16 -7.43 -6.01 -2.24
CA VAL A 16 -7.24 -6.94 -3.36
C VAL A 16 -8.39 -6.88 -4.36
N ARG A 17 -9.65 -6.88 -3.87
CA ARG A 17 -10.83 -6.77 -4.73
C ARG A 17 -10.81 -5.48 -5.57
N THR A 18 -10.44 -4.37 -4.95
CA THR A 18 -10.35 -3.07 -5.61
C THR A 18 -9.30 -3.09 -6.71
N LEU A 19 -8.10 -3.61 -6.42
CA LEU A 19 -7.01 -3.70 -7.38
C LEU A 19 -7.36 -4.56 -8.60
N LEU A 20 -8.01 -5.71 -8.39
CA LEU A 20 -8.44 -6.59 -9.47
C LEU A 20 -9.55 -5.96 -10.32
N SER A 21 -10.47 -5.23 -9.68
CA SER A 21 -11.56 -4.54 -10.38
C SER A 21 -11.03 -3.43 -11.29
N LEU A 22 -9.95 -2.73 -10.90
CA LEU A 22 -9.30 -1.72 -11.74
C LEU A 22 -8.75 -2.29 -13.05
N VAL A 23 -8.39 -3.58 -13.07
CA VAL A 23 -7.87 -4.30 -14.24
C VAL A 23 -8.96 -5.12 -14.95
N GLY A 24 -10.21 -5.07 -14.45
CA GLY A 24 -11.35 -5.79 -15.02
C GLY A 24 -11.36 -7.29 -14.75
N ILE A 25 -10.70 -7.74 -13.68
CA ILE A 25 -10.66 -9.16 -13.30
C ILE A 25 -11.72 -9.44 -12.23
N GLU A 26 -12.65 -10.33 -12.52
CA GLU A 26 -13.57 -10.90 -11.53
C GLU A 26 -13.03 -12.24 -11.01
N LEU A 27 -13.05 -12.42 -9.69
CA LEU A 27 -12.64 -13.66 -9.02
C LEU A 27 -13.78 -14.29 -8.24
N ALA A 28 -13.72 -15.62 -8.10
CA ALA A 28 -14.55 -16.33 -7.14
C ALA A 28 -14.16 -15.94 -5.70
N GLY A 29 -15.13 -15.93 -4.78
CA GLY A 29 -14.92 -15.49 -3.39
C GLY A 29 -13.83 -16.29 -2.64
N SER A 30 -13.65 -17.57 -2.98
CA SER A 30 -12.59 -18.43 -2.42
C SER A 30 -11.18 -17.98 -2.84
N ASP A 31 -11.04 -17.55 -4.09
CA ASP A 31 -9.76 -17.10 -4.64
C ASP A 31 -9.41 -15.74 -4.06
N LEU A 32 -10.42 -14.86 -3.92
CA LEU A 32 -10.27 -13.56 -3.29
C LEU A 32 -9.82 -13.67 -1.81
N ALA A 33 -10.41 -14.59 -1.04
CA ALA A 33 -10.00 -14.83 0.35
C ALA A 33 -8.57 -15.38 0.45
N SER A 34 -8.21 -16.29 -0.46
CA SER A 34 -6.85 -16.84 -0.53
C SER A 34 -5.83 -15.76 -0.87
N LEU A 35 -6.17 -14.87 -1.81
CA LEU A 35 -5.31 -13.78 -2.23
C LEU A 35 -5.19 -12.70 -1.13
N GLY A 36 -6.29 -12.36 -0.45
CA GLY A 36 -6.29 -11.45 0.70
C GLY A 36 -5.36 -11.90 1.83
N ARG A 37 -5.17 -13.22 2.01
CA ARG A 37 -4.22 -13.77 2.99
C ARG A 37 -2.75 -13.67 2.56
N ILE A 38 -2.46 -13.79 1.26
CA ILE A 38 -1.09 -13.84 0.73
C ILE A 38 -0.56 -12.45 0.39
N PHE A 39 -1.44 -11.59 -0.11
CA PHE A 39 -1.12 -10.28 -0.67
C PHE A 39 -0.35 -9.35 0.29
N PRO A 40 -0.70 -9.24 1.59
CA PRO A 40 0.01 -8.32 2.51
C PRO A 40 1.50 -8.67 2.66
N GLN A 41 1.81 -9.97 2.79
CA GLN A 41 3.20 -10.43 2.93
C GLN A 41 3.99 -10.23 1.63
N PHE A 42 3.34 -10.45 0.49
CA PHE A 42 3.95 -10.21 -0.82
C PHE A 42 4.24 -8.72 -1.04
N ARG A 43 3.28 -7.85 -0.72
CA ARG A 43 3.44 -6.39 -0.80
C ARG A 43 4.63 -5.90 0.02
N GLN A 44 4.73 -6.30 1.29
CA GLN A 44 5.87 -5.96 2.15
C GLN A 44 7.22 -6.46 1.60
N LYS A 45 7.23 -7.56 0.85
CA LYS A 45 8.45 -8.07 0.21
C LYS A 45 8.83 -7.22 -1.00
N VAL A 46 7.85 -6.85 -1.82
CA VAL A 46 8.05 -5.96 -2.97
C VAL A 46 8.49 -4.58 -2.51
N ASP A 47 7.84 -4.00 -1.51
CA ASP A 47 8.19 -2.68 -0.97
C ASP A 47 9.65 -2.64 -0.51
N ARG A 48 10.11 -3.66 0.23
CA ARG A 48 11.52 -3.78 0.64
C ARG A 48 12.49 -4.01 -0.53
N MET A 49 12.03 -4.64 -1.60
CA MET A 49 12.88 -4.89 -2.77
C MET A 49 13.10 -3.60 -3.59
N TYR A 50 12.11 -2.70 -3.60
CA TYR A 50 12.16 -1.42 -4.29
C TYR A 50 12.39 -0.24 -3.35
N GLU A 51 12.75 -0.49 -2.09
CA GLU A 51 13.17 0.53 -1.16
C GLU A 51 14.52 1.08 -1.65
N ILE A 52 14.48 2.31 -2.15
CA ILE A 52 15.65 3.05 -2.62
C ILE A 52 15.90 4.15 -1.60
N ASP A 53 17.09 4.17 -1.02
CA ASP A 53 17.55 5.30 -0.22
C ASP A 53 17.77 6.50 -1.16
N THR A 54 16.86 7.47 -1.11
CA THR A 54 16.91 8.66 -1.96
C THR A 54 17.87 9.71 -1.43
N GLY A 55 18.42 9.55 -0.21
CA GLY A 55 19.32 10.53 0.41
C GLY A 55 18.70 11.92 0.62
N ASP A 56 17.38 12.04 0.47
CA ASP A 56 16.65 13.32 0.41
C ASP A 56 16.24 13.80 1.82
N GLU A 57 17.08 13.53 2.83
CA GLU A 57 16.93 14.08 4.18
C GLU A 57 17.20 15.60 4.21
N VAL A 58 17.65 16.18 3.10
CA VAL A 58 17.91 17.62 3.00
C VAL A 58 16.59 18.34 2.72
N THR A 59 16.13 19.13 3.71
CA THR A 59 14.97 20.01 3.52
C THR A 59 15.19 20.87 2.28
N ALA A 60 14.30 20.74 1.28
CA ALA A 60 14.38 21.53 0.06
C ALA A 60 14.55 23.02 0.39
N ALA A 61 15.50 23.68 -0.26
CA ALA A 61 15.78 25.09 -0.01
C ALA A 61 14.53 25.92 -0.32
N VAL A 62 13.87 26.42 0.72
CA VAL A 62 12.74 27.34 0.57
C VAL A 62 13.31 28.68 0.13
N PHE A 63 13.19 28.99 -1.15
CA PHE A 63 13.48 30.33 -1.66
C PHE A 63 12.44 31.30 -1.08
N ARG A 64 12.83 32.12 -0.10
CA ARG A 64 12.06 33.31 0.28
C ARG A 64 12.52 34.44 -0.63
N ALA A 65 11.64 34.91 -1.50
CA ALA A 65 11.86 36.18 -2.18
C ALA A 65 11.83 37.27 -1.11
N ASP A 66 12.93 38.01 -0.95
CA ASP A 66 12.95 39.20 -0.11
C ASP A 66 11.89 40.17 -0.66
N MET A 67 10.92 40.51 0.19
CA MET A 67 10.01 41.61 -0.09
C MET A 67 10.80 42.89 0.16
N ASP A 68 11.35 43.47 -0.92
CA ASP A 68 11.86 44.84 -0.92
C ASP A 68 10.82 45.77 -0.27
N SER A 69 11.21 46.43 0.82
CA SER A 69 10.42 47.45 1.55
C SER A 69 10.98 48.84 1.29
#